data_AF-A0A1B8FBV0-F1
#
_entry.id   AF-A0A1B8FBV0-F1
#
_cell.length_a   1.000
_cell.length_b   1.000
_cell.length_c   1.000
_cell.angle_alpha   90.00
_cell.angle_beta   90.00
_cell.angle_gamma   90.00
#
_symmetry.space_group_name_H-M   'P 1'
#
loop_
_entity.id
_entity.type
_entity.pdbx_description
1 polymer ?
#
loop_
_entity_poly.entity_id
_entity_poly.type
_entity_poly.pdbx_seq_one_letter_code
_entity_poly.pdbx_strand_id
1 'polypeptide(L)'
;VELYQYFNDDKFPTADSYALWTTSYLRGEALRWVEPLLKDYFLHENTCGSMATTQSMFRDWKGFRKEIRRMFGDIDKVKTAEDHLL
;
A
#
# COMPACT_ATOMS: atom_id res chain seq x y z
N VAL A 1 -11.93 3.87 3.39
CA VAL A 1 -11.10 2.70 3.03
C VAL A 1 -11.06 1.68 4.17
N GLU A 2 -10.91 2.09 5.43
CA GLU A 2 -10.87 1.19 6.59
C GLU A 2 -12.12 0.30 6.76
N LEU A 3 -13.30 0.78 6.31
CA LEU A 3 -14.55 0.01 6.35
C LEU A 3 -14.50 -1.28 5.51
N TYR A 4 -13.89 -1.25 4.33
CA TYR A 4 -13.83 -2.43 3.46
C TYR A 4 -12.92 -3.51 4.05
N GLN A 5 -11.75 -3.09 4.55
CA GLN A 5 -10.84 -3.97 5.28
C GLN A 5 -11.54 -4.60 6.48
N TYR A 6 -12.24 -3.79 7.30
CA TYR A 6 -12.96 -4.27 8.48
C TYR A 6 -14.00 -5.36 8.16
N PHE A 7 -14.77 -5.20 7.08
CA PHE A 7 -15.79 -6.18 6.68
C PHE A 7 -15.26 -7.40 5.93
N ASN A 8 -14.00 -7.38 5.50
CA ASN A 8 -13.41 -8.44 4.66
C ASN A 8 -12.08 -8.94 5.24
N ASP A 9 -11.89 -8.84 6.56
CA ASP A 9 -10.64 -9.21 7.24
C ASP A 9 -10.28 -10.69 6.99
N ASP A 10 -11.29 -11.55 6.83
CA ASP A 10 -11.15 -12.96 6.45
C ASP A 10 -10.44 -13.17 5.09
N LYS A 11 -10.53 -12.17 4.19
CA LYS A 11 -9.86 -12.19 2.88
C LYS A 11 -8.42 -11.68 2.94
N PHE A 12 -7.99 -11.15 4.09
CA PHE A 12 -6.67 -10.55 4.29
C PHE A 12 -5.92 -11.24 5.44
N PRO A 13 -5.56 -12.53 5.28
CA PRO A 13 -5.02 -13.35 6.37
C PRO A 13 -3.63 -12.92 6.86
N THR A 14 -2.94 -12.07 6.09
CA THR A 14 -1.58 -11.59 6.40
C THR A 14 -1.54 -10.07 6.39
N ALA A 15 -0.62 -9.49 7.17
CA ALA A 15 -0.50 -8.03 7.33
C ALA A 15 -0.29 -7.28 6.00
N ASP A 16 0.29 -7.94 5.01
CA ASP A 16 0.65 -7.43 3.70
C ASP A 16 -0.41 -7.68 2.62
N SER A 17 -1.29 -8.66 2.80
CA SER A 17 -2.31 -9.04 1.80
C SER A 17 -3.20 -7.88 1.36
N TYR A 18 -3.57 -6.99 2.29
CA TYR A 18 -4.37 -5.80 1.95
C TYR A 18 -3.57 -4.77 1.14
N ALA A 19 -2.28 -4.60 1.42
CA ALA A 19 -1.39 -3.74 0.64
C ALA A 19 -1.19 -4.28 -0.78
N LEU A 20 -0.96 -5.58 -0.93
CA LEU A 20 -0.84 -6.25 -2.22
C LEU A 20 -2.11 -6.13 -3.05
N TRP A 21 -3.27 -6.42 -2.45
CA TRP A 21 -4.56 -6.26 -3.11
C TRP A 21 -4.80 -4.80 -3.53
N THR A 22 -4.55 -3.83 -2.65
CA THR A 22 -4.71 -2.42 -2.98
C THR A 22 -3.81 -2.00 -4.14
N THR A 23 -2.62 -2.59 -4.25
CA THR A 23 -1.68 -2.34 -5.35
C THR A 23 -2.29 -2.70 -6.72
N SER A 24 -3.21 -3.67 -6.78
CA SER A 24 -3.90 -4.04 -8.03
C SER A 24 -4.81 -2.94 -8.59
N TYR A 25 -5.06 -1.86 -7.85
CA TYR A 25 -5.80 -0.68 -8.31
C TYR A 25 -4.91 0.42 -8.87
N LEU A 26 -3.58 0.35 -8.68
CA LEU A 26 -2.67 1.36 -9.22
C LEU A 26 -2.64 1.32 -10.75
N ARG A 27 -2.65 2.48 -11.38
CA ARG A 27 -2.68 2.65 -12.83
C ARG A 27 -1.69 3.73 -13.27
N GLY A 28 -1.39 3.77 -14.56
CA GLY A 28 -0.54 4.81 -15.15
C GLY A 28 0.84 4.86 -14.51
N GLU A 29 1.25 6.05 -14.06
CA GLU A 29 2.56 6.28 -13.44
C GLU A 29 2.74 5.52 -12.13
N ALA A 30 1.69 5.40 -11.32
CA ALA A 30 1.74 4.63 -10.08
C ALA A 30 1.97 3.13 -10.33
N LEU A 31 1.40 2.58 -11.41
CA LEU A 31 1.66 1.20 -11.80
C LEU A 31 3.12 1.01 -12.23
N ARG A 32 3.67 1.92 -13.06
CA ARG A 32 5.07 1.84 -13.51
C ARG A 32 6.05 1.91 -12.35
N TRP A 33 5.73 2.73 -11.34
CA TRP A 33 6.55 2.86 -10.12
C TRP A 33 6.49 1.59 -9.25
N VAL A 34 5.32 0.98 -9.09
CA VAL A 34 5.17 -0.17 -8.18
C VAL A 34 5.60 -1.50 -8.80
N GLU A 35 5.62 -1.60 -10.13
CA GLU A 35 5.99 -2.82 -10.85
C GLU A 35 7.33 -3.45 -10.41
N PRO A 36 8.45 -2.71 -10.29
CA PRO A 36 9.69 -3.28 -9.78
C PRO A 36 9.61 -3.74 -8.32
N LEU A 37 8.79 -3.08 -7.47
CA LEU A 37 8.58 -3.46 -6.07
C LEU A 37 7.79 -4.77 -5.99
N LEU A 38 6.76 -4.95 -6.83
CA LEU A 38 6.01 -6.21 -6.93
C LEU A 38 6.92 -7.35 -7.40
N LYS A 39 7.76 -7.12 -8.42
CA LYS A 39 8.74 -8.12 -8.87
C LYS A 39 9.69 -8.54 -7.76
N ASP A 40 10.22 -7.57 -7.01
CA ASP A 40 11.08 -7.84 -5.86
C ASP A 40 10.36 -8.61 -4.75
N TYR A 41 9.11 -8.25 -4.46
CA TYR A 41 8.28 -8.94 -3.47
C TYR A 41 8.07 -10.41 -3.84
N PHE A 42 7.60 -10.72 -5.06
CA PHE A 42 7.31 -12.10 -5.48
C PHE A 42 8.57 -12.98 -5.60
N LEU A 43 9.75 -12.39 -5.78
CA LEU A 43 11.02 -13.12 -5.74
C LEU A 43 11.48 -13.43 -4.31
N HIS A 44 11.01 -12.69 -3.31
CA HIS A 44 11.46 -12.76 -1.92
C HIS A 44 10.28 -12.66 -0.93
N GLU A 45 9.21 -13.42 -1.17
CA GLU A 45 7.93 -13.28 -0.45
C GLU A 45 8.09 -13.43 1.07
N ASN A 46 8.93 -14.40 1.50
CA ASN A 46 9.20 -14.68 2.92
C ASN A 46 9.81 -13.49 3.70
N THR A 47 10.38 -12.51 2.99
CA THR A 47 10.99 -11.32 3.59
C THR A 47 10.30 -10.03 3.16
N CYS A 48 9.14 -10.12 2.50
CA CYS A 48 8.42 -9.00 1.90
C CYS A 48 9.30 -8.21 0.90
N GLY A 49 10.12 -8.91 0.11
CA GLY A 49 11.10 -8.30 -0.80
C GLY A 49 12.52 -8.27 -0.24
N SER A 50 13.48 -7.95 -1.11
CA SER A 50 14.89 -7.73 -0.77
C SER A 50 15.24 -6.25 -0.65
N MET A 51 14.50 -5.38 -1.34
CA MET A 51 14.71 -3.94 -1.31
C MET A 51 14.04 -3.34 -0.07
N ALA A 52 14.73 -2.40 0.60
CA ALA A 52 14.19 -1.71 1.76
C ALA A 52 12.84 -1.02 1.48
N THR A 53 12.64 -0.47 0.28
CA THR A 53 11.36 0.14 -0.13
C THR A 53 10.25 -0.91 -0.25
N THR A 54 10.51 -2.08 -0.83
CA THR A 54 9.54 -3.17 -0.95
C THR A 54 9.14 -3.68 0.43
N GLN A 55 10.14 -3.92 1.30
CA GLN A 55 9.90 -4.33 2.68
C GLN A 55 9.12 -3.28 3.46
N SER A 56 9.44 -1.99 3.29
CA SER A 56 8.69 -0.90 3.91
C SER A 56 7.24 -0.87 3.41
N MET A 57 7.02 -1.08 2.11
CA MET A 57 5.70 -0.98 1.48
C MET A 57 4.79 -2.17 1.79
N PHE A 58 5.33 -3.40 1.80
CA PHE A 58 4.57 -4.64 1.94
C PHE A 58 4.78 -5.32 3.29
N ARG A 59 5.28 -4.63 4.32
CA ARG A 59 5.27 -5.17 5.69
C ARG A 59 3.89 -5.13 6.31
N ASP A 60 3.18 -4.02 6.12
CA ASP A 60 1.85 -3.79 6.64
C ASP A 60 1.16 -2.60 5.93
N TRP A 61 -0.11 -2.38 6.23
CA TRP A 61 -0.89 -1.28 5.67
C TRP A 61 -0.34 0.12 5.99
N LYS A 62 0.32 0.31 7.13
CA LYS A 62 0.93 1.60 7.49
C LYS A 62 2.15 1.88 6.61
N GLY A 63 2.95 0.86 6.35
CA GLY A 63 4.07 0.87 5.42
C GLY A 63 3.65 1.22 4.00
N PHE A 64 2.58 0.58 3.51
CA PHE A 64 2.00 0.89 2.21
C PHE A 64 1.61 2.37 2.07
N ARG A 65 0.81 2.90 3.01
CA ARG A 65 0.38 4.31 3.02
C ARG A 65 1.57 5.26 3.07
N LYS A 66 2.60 4.92 3.83
CA LYS A 66 3.83 5.72 3.95
C LYS A 66 4.55 5.83 2.61
N GLU A 67 4.79 4.73 1.91
CA GLU A 67 5.54 4.78 0.63
C GLU A 67 4.70 5.41 -0.48
N ILE A 68 3.38 5.20 -0.52
CA ILE A 68 2.48 5.91 -1.44
C ILE A 68 2.57 7.42 -1.22
N ARG A 69 2.45 7.89 0.04
CA ARG A 69 2.54 9.31 0.36
C ARG A 69 3.92 9.89 0.06
N ARG A 70 4.98 9.12 0.28
CA ARG A 70 6.36 9.53 -0.05
C ARG A 70 6.54 9.75 -1.55
N MET A 71 5.96 8.89 -2.39
CA MET A 71 6.13 8.95 -3.84
C MET A 71 5.18 9.97 -4.50
N PHE A 72 3.91 9.97 -4.14
CA PHE A 72 2.87 10.75 -4.81
C PHE A 72 2.38 11.97 -4.01
N GLY A 73 2.95 12.20 -2.83
CA GLY A 73 2.47 13.22 -1.90
C GLY A 73 1.17 12.80 -1.21
N ASP A 74 0.60 13.74 -0.47
CA ASP A 74 -0.64 13.49 0.25
C ASP A 74 -1.85 13.71 -0.67
N ILE A 75 -2.33 12.62 -1.28
CA ILE A 75 -3.47 12.60 -2.20
C ILE A 75 -4.77 13.00 -1.47
N ASP A 76 -4.84 12.75 -0.17
CA ASP A 76 -6.00 13.02 0.69
C ASP A 76 -6.02 14.45 1.27
N LYS A 77 -5.14 15.37 0.86
CA LYS A 77 -5.09 16.75 1.44
C LYS A 77 -6.44 17.45 1.57
N VAL A 78 -7.33 17.25 0.59
CA VAL A 78 -8.68 17.83 0.60
C VAL A 78 -9.55 17.18 1.69
N LYS A 79 -9.50 15.86 1.79
CA LYS A 79 -10.26 15.09 2.78
C LYS A 79 -9.76 15.30 4.21
N THR A 80 -8.43 15.35 4.39
CA THR A 80 -7.81 15.69 5.68
C THR A 80 -8.14 17.12 6.12
N ALA A 81 -8.29 18.06 5.18
CA ALA A 81 -8.72 19.43 5.49
C ALA A 81 -10.20 19.49 5.89
N GLU A 82 -11.07 18.68 5.28
CA GLU A 82 -12.49 18.57 5.64
C GLU A 82 -12.69 17.94 7.02
N ASP A 83 -11.93 16.89 7.37
CA ASP A 83 -11.97 16.26 8.70
C ASP A 83 -11.46 17.20 9.82
N HIS A 84 -10.66 18.21 9.49
CA HIS A 84 -10.18 19.23 10.45
C HIS A 84 -11.16 20.41 10.62
N LEU A 85 -12.20 20.50 9.78
CA LEU A 85 -13.23 21.55 9.84
C LEU A 85 -14.54 21.10 10.51
N LEU A 86 -14.67 19.81 10.82
CA LEU A 86 -15.79 19.20 11.55
C LEU A 86 -15.39 18.85 12.99
#